data_AF-A0A1G2UXV0-F1
#
_entry.id   AF-A0A1G2UXV0-F1
#
_cell.length_a   1.000
_cell.length_b   1.000
_cell.length_c   1.000
_cell.angle_alpha   90.00
_cell.angle_beta   90.00
_cell.angle_gamma   90.00
#
_symmetry.space_group_name_H-M   'P 1'
#
loop_
_entity.id
_entity.type
_entity.pdbx_description
1 polymer ?
#
loop_
_entity_poly.entity_id
_entity_poly.type
_entity_poly.pdbx_seq_one_letter_code
_entity_poly.pdbx_strand_id
1 'polypeptide(L)'
;MSKTTINIKADKKVKKEAQKTARNLGMPLSTVINAYLSQFIRTKEVYFYLEGGLRPQVKRHLDHLQKEALAGKNLSPTFYTVKEAIRYLHS
;
A
#
# COMPACT_ATOMS: atom_id res chain seq x y z
N MET A 1 -29.25 11.41 -0.98
CA MET A 1 -28.21 12.10 -1.76
C MET A 1 -28.39 11.74 -3.24
N SER A 2 -28.36 12.73 -4.13
CA SER A 2 -28.42 12.48 -5.58
C SER A 2 -27.09 11.90 -6.07
N LYS A 3 -27.16 10.81 -6.85
CA LYS A 3 -26.00 10.27 -7.56
C LYS A 3 -25.89 10.99 -8.89
N THR A 4 -24.69 11.43 -9.25
CA THR A 4 -24.38 12.04 -10.55
C THR A 4 -23.49 11.11 -11.36
N THR A 5 -23.53 11.26 -12.68
CA THR A 5 -22.73 10.43 -13.60
C THR A 5 -21.39 11.10 -13.89
N ILE A 6 -20.31 10.34 -13.81
CA ILE A 6 -18.97 10.75 -14.25
C ILE A 6 -18.64 9.98 -15.52
N ASN A 7 -18.34 10.70 -16.61
CA ASN A 7 -18.00 10.11 -17.90
C ASN A 7 -16.52 10.36 -18.22
N ILE A 8 -15.73 9.29 -18.33
CA ILE A 8 -14.27 9.37 -18.48
C ILE A 8 -13.86 8.63 -19.75
N LYS A 9 -13.10 9.31 -20.61
CA LYS A 9 -12.45 8.68 -21.76
C LYS A 9 -11.23 7.90 -21.27
N ALA A 10 -11.16 6.63 -21.63
CA ALA A 10 -10.01 5.77 -21.34
C ALA A 10 -9.84 4.77 -22.49
N ASP A 11 -8.60 4.33 -22.68
CA ASP A 11 -8.32 3.26 -23.63
C ASP A 11 -9.06 1.95 -23.24
N LYS A 12 -9.47 1.20 -24.26
CA LYS A 12 -10.29 -0.03 -24.08
C LYS A 12 -9.52 -1.10 -23.32
N LYS A 13 -8.22 -1.26 -23.57
CA LYS A 13 -7.38 -2.24 -22.88
C LYS A 13 -7.18 -1.81 -21.43
N VAL A 14 -6.86 -0.55 -21.18
CA VAL A 14 -6.71 0.00 -19.82
C VAL A 14 -7.97 -0.21 -18.98
N LYS A 15 -9.15 0.09 -19.54
CA LYS A 15 -10.43 -0.13 -18.85
C LYS A 15 -10.65 -1.61 -18.50
N LYS A 16 -10.38 -2.53 -19.42
CA LYS A 16 -10.54 -3.97 -19.18
C LYS A 16 -9.62 -4.47 -18.08
N GLU A 17 -8.35 -4.09 -18.11
CA GLU A 17 -7.38 -4.49 -17.07
C GLU A 17 -7.76 -3.91 -15.71
N ALA A 18 -8.13 -2.63 -15.62
CA ALA A 18 -8.59 -2.02 -14.37
C ALA A 18 -9.82 -2.73 -13.79
N GLN A 19 -10.77 -3.13 -14.64
CA GLN A 19 -11.94 -3.91 -14.21
C GLN A 19 -11.56 -5.30 -13.70
N LYS A 20 -10.63 -5.99 -14.36
CA LYS A 20 -10.12 -7.30 -13.91
C LYS A 20 -9.42 -7.18 -12.56
N THR A 21 -8.55 -6.18 -12.40
CA THR A 21 -7.85 -5.91 -11.13
C THR A 21 -8.83 -5.65 -10.00
N ALA A 22 -9.84 -4.79 -10.20
CA ALA A 22 -10.87 -4.54 -9.19
C ALA A 22 -11.64 -5.82 -8.81
N ARG A 23 -12.00 -6.65 -9.79
CA ARG A 23 -12.69 -7.93 -9.55
C ARG A 23 -11.83 -8.90 -8.75
N ASN A 24 -10.53 -8.98 -9.02
CA ASN A 24 -9.61 -9.80 -8.25
C ASN A 24 -9.52 -9.34 -6.78
N LEU A 25 -9.78 -8.05 -6.51
CA LEU A 25 -9.90 -7.49 -5.17
C LEU A 25 -11.31 -7.67 -4.56
N GLY A 26 -12.22 -8.36 -5.23
CA GLY A 26 -13.57 -8.65 -4.74
C GLY A 26 -14.56 -7.48 -4.87
N MET A 27 -14.30 -6.49 -5.72
CA MET A 27 -15.18 -5.32 -5.84
C MET A 27 -15.32 -4.76 -7.26
N PRO A 28 -16.41 -4.02 -7.56
CA PRO A 28 -16.56 -3.31 -8.83
C PRO A 28 -15.55 -2.18 -9.00
N LEU A 29 -15.14 -1.90 -10.24
CA LEU A 29 -14.25 -0.76 -10.55
C LEU A 29 -14.83 0.59 -10.09
N SER A 30 -16.16 0.77 -10.11
CA SER A 30 -16.81 1.99 -9.61
C SER A 30 -16.57 2.20 -8.12
N THR A 31 -16.52 1.14 -7.32
CA THR A 31 -16.20 1.22 -5.88
C THR A 31 -14.79 1.75 -5.68
N VAL A 32 -13.83 1.25 -6.46
CA VAL A 32 -12.44 1.69 -6.43
C VAL A 32 -12.33 3.17 -6.80
N ILE A 33 -12.95 3.58 -7.91
CA ILE A 33 -12.93 4.99 -8.36
C ILE A 33 -13.53 5.91 -7.30
N ASN A 34 -14.68 5.56 -6.72
CA ASN A 34 -15.31 6.35 -5.67
C ASN A 34 -14.43 6.47 -4.43
N ALA A 35 -13.76 5.39 -4.02
CA ALA A 35 -12.82 5.41 -2.91
C ALA A 35 -11.64 6.36 -3.18
N TYR A 36 -11.09 6.37 -4.40
CA TYR A 36 -10.04 7.31 -4.80
C TYR A 36 -10.53 8.77 -4.81
N LEU A 37 -11.75 9.04 -5.25
CA LEU A 37 -12.33 10.39 -5.19
C LEU A 37 -12.49 10.86 -3.74
N SER A 38 -13.00 9.99 -2.85
CA SER A 38 -13.08 10.29 -1.41
C SER A 38 -11.70 10.49 -0.78
N GLN A 39 -10.70 9.70 -1.20
CA GLN A 39 -9.31 9.87 -0.77
C GLN A 39 -8.77 11.22 -1.20
N PHE A 40 -8.93 11.57 -2.47
CA PHE A 40 -8.46 12.83 -3.05
C PHE A 40 -9.05 14.04 -2.33
N ILE A 41 -10.35 14.02 -2.02
CA ILE A 41 -11.00 15.09 -1.23
C ILE A 41 -10.40 15.17 0.18
N ARG A 42 -10.12 14.02 0.82
CA ARG A 42 -9.60 13.96 2.19
C ARG A 42 -8.17 14.45 2.30
N THR A 43 -7.29 14.03 1.38
CA THR A 43 -5.86 14.34 1.46
C THR A 43 -5.50 15.61 0.71
N LYS A 44 -6.30 16.04 -0.27
CA LYS A 44 -5.98 17.14 -1.19
C LYS A 44 -4.65 16.94 -1.93
N GLU A 45 -4.27 15.69 -2.13
CA GLU A 45 -3.00 15.28 -2.73
C GLU A 45 -3.24 14.29 -3.86
N VAL A 46 -2.38 14.35 -4.89
CA VAL A 46 -2.29 13.35 -5.95
C VAL A 46 -0.89 12.76 -5.92
N TYR A 47 -0.79 11.44 -5.87
CA TYR A 47 0.49 10.74 -5.89
C TYR A 47 0.84 10.32 -7.32
N PHE A 48 1.94 10.86 -7.83
CA PHE A 48 2.57 10.38 -9.06
C PHE A 48 3.84 9.64 -8.67
N TYR A 49 3.97 8.41 -9.17
CA TYR A 49 5.18 7.62 -8.99
C TYR A 49 5.81 7.45 -10.37
N LEU A 50 7.05 7.92 -10.51
CA LEU A 50 7.96 7.40 -11.52
C LEU A 50 8.48 6.07 -10.96
N GLU A 51 8.45 5.01 -11.75
CA GLU A 51 8.77 3.64 -11.30
C GLU A 51 10.03 3.53 -10.42
N GLY A 52 9.95 2.65 -9.41
CA GLY A 52 11.07 1.84 -8.95
C GLY A 52 11.84 2.26 -7.70
N GLY A 53 11.60 3.44 -7.13
CA GLY A 53 12.37 3.92 -5.97
C GLY A 53 11.60 3.88 -4.65
N LEU A 54 12.23 3.36 -3.58
CA LEU A 54 11.82 3.70 -2.22
C LEU A 54 11.93 5.21 -2.03
N ARG A 55 10.95 5.82 -1.32
CA ARG A 55 11.06 7.22 -0.90
C ARG A 55 12.40 7.41 -0.17
N PRO A 56 13.16 8.52 -0.39
CA PRO A 56 14.47 8.70 0.24
C PRO A 56 14.47 8.59 1.77
N GLN A 57 13.35 8.92 2.42
CA GLN A 57 13.16 8.74 3.86
C GLN A 57 13.05 7.25 4.25
N VAL A 58 12.28 6.47 3.49
CA VAL A 58 12.11 5.03 3.72
C VAL A 58 13.43 4.29 3.48
N LYS A 59 14.14 4.63 2.40
CA LYS A 59 15.47 4.07 2.13
C LYS A 59 16.44 4.32 3.28
N ARG A 60 16.56 5.59 3.72
CA ARG A 60 17.44 5.95 4.86
C ARG A 60 17.08 5.19 6.14
N HIS A 61 15.79 5.02 6.40
CA HIS A 61 15.34 4.29 7.58
C HIS A 61 15.70 2.80 7.51
N LEU A 62 15.48 2.16 6.35
CA LEU A 62 15.86 0.76 6.13
C LEU A 62 17.38 0.56 6.18
N ASP A 63 18.17 1.48 5.60
CA ASP A 63 19.63 1.44 5.65
C ASP A 63 20.14 1.53 7.10
N HIS A 64 19.47 2.32 7.95
CA HIS A 64 19.78 2.41 9.38
C HIS A 64 19.47 1.10 10.11
N LEU A 65 18.26 0.56 9.94
CA LEU A 65 17.84 -0.70 10.56
C LEU A 65 18.75 -1.86 10.15
N GLN A 66 19.18 -1.91 8.88
CA GLN A 66 20.13 -2.91 8.40
C GLN A 66 21.48 -2.81 9.12
N LYS A 67 22.02 -1.59 9.31
CA LYS A 67 23.27 -1.39 10.05
C LYS A 67 23.16 -1.81 11.52
N GLU A 68 22.04 -1.50 12.17
CA GLU A 68 21.80 -1.91 13.56
C GLU A 68 21.69 -3.43 13.69
N ALA A 69 20.95 -4.07 12.79
CA ALA A 69 20.80 -5.52 12.78
C ALA A 69 22.16 -6.23 12.59
N LEU A 70 22.99 -5.76 11.65
CA LEU A 70 24.35 -6.28 11.44
C LEU A 70 25.27 -6.04 12.65
N ALA A 71 25.03 -4.98 13.42
CA ALA A 71 25.74 -4.69 14.66
C ALA A 71 25.15 -5.40 15.90
N GLY A 72 24.16 -6.28 15.72
CA GLY A 72 23.51 -7.00 16.82
C GLY A 72 22.61 -6.13 17.70
N LYS A 73 22.21 -4.94 17.24
CA LYS A 73 21.37 -3.98 17.98
C LYS A 73 19.91 -4.09 17.55
N ASN A 74 18.99 -3.84 18.49
CA ASN A 74 17.54 -3.81 18.25
C ASN A 74 16.99 -5.09 17.60
N LEU A 75 17.64 -6.23 17.87
CA LEU A 75 17.19 -7.55 17.43
C LEU A 75 16.27 -8.17 18.47
N SER A 76 15.27 -8.90 18.02
CA SER A 76 14.54 -9.82 18.90
C SER A 76 15.50 -10.93 19.39
N PRO A 77 15.21 -11.57 20.52
CA PRO A 77 15.89 -12.81 20.87
C PRO A 77 15.63 -13.89 19.81
N THR A 78 16.48 -14.92 19.78
CA THR A 78 16.22 -16.12 18.98
C THR A 78 15.04 -16.88 19.57
N PHE A 79 14.09 -17.25 18.73
CA PHE A 79 12.93 -18.07 19.12
C PHE A 79 13.11 -19.49 18.59
N TYR A 80 12.80 -20.49 19.41
CA TYR A 80 12.85 -21.89 19.01
C TYR A 80 11.47 -22.43 18.66
N THR A 81 10.41 -21.69 19.03
CA THR A 81 9.03 -22.03 18.70
C THR A 81 8.24 -20.81 18.22
N VAL A 82 7.25 -21.06 17.36
CA VAL A 82 6.30 -20.02 16.90
C VAL A 82 5.55 -19.39 18.08
N LYS A 83 5.24 -20.18 19.12
CA LYS A 83 4.52 -19.70 20.32
C LYS A 83 5.33 -18.66 21.10
N GLU A 84 6.65 -18.83 21.19
CA GLU A 84 7.54 -17.86 21.83
C GLU A 84 7.62 -16.56 21.02
N ALA A 85 7.76 -16.66 19.70
CA ALA A 85 7.79 -15.50 18.82
C ALA A 85 6.49 -14.68 18.91
N ILE A 86 5.32 -15.34 18.88
CA ILE A 86 4.03 -14.65 19.02
C ILE A 86 3.89 -13.99 20.40
N ARG A 87 4.33 -14.66 21.48
CA ARG A 87 4.28 -14.09 22.83
C ARG A 87 5.09 -12.80 22.92
N TYR A 88 6.27 -12.76 22.30
CA TYR A 88 7.13 -11.57 22.27
C TYR A 88 6.52 -10.40 21.49
N LEU A 89 5.75 -10.66 20.43
CA LEU A 89 5.07 -9.59 19.68
C LEU A 89 3.92 -8.94 20.48
N HIS A 90 3.41 -9.62 21.51
CA HIS A 90 2.27 -9.17 22.33
C HIS A 90 2.69 -8.69 23.73
N SER A 91 3.99 -8.70 24.05
CA SER A 91 4.55 -8.16 25.30
C SER A 91 4.94 -6.70 25.15
#